data_AF-A0A355XSB3-F1
#
_entry.id   AF-A0A355XSB3-F1
#
_cell.length_a   1.000
_cell.length_b   1.000
_cell.length_c   1.000
_cell.angle_alpha   90.00
_cell.angle_beta   90.00
_cell.angle_gamma   90.00
#
_symmetry.space_group_name_H-M   'P 1'
#
loop_
_entity.id
_entity.type
_entity.pdbx_description
1 polymer ?
#
loop_
_entity_poly.entity_id
_entity_poly.type
_entity_poly.pdbx_seq_one_letter_code
_entity_poly.pdbx_strand_id
1 'polypeptide(L)' 'MAWIPIIATFILGAILGSFINVLIYRMPREESLWHPRSHCPHCKAMIPWFRNIPIISFVIQQGKCASCTQSISWQYPLV' A
#
# COMPACT_ATOMS: atom_id res chain seq x y z
N MET A 1 -21.72 -21.75 22.37
CA MET A 1 -20.24 -21.85 22.31
C MET A 1 -19.68 -22.11 20.89
N ALA A 2 -20.51 -22.27 19.85
CA ALA A 2 -20.05 -22.54 18.47
C ALA A 2 -19.62 -21.31 17.64
N TRP A 3 -19.80 -20.09 18.16
CA TRP A 3 -19.53 -18.85 17.43
C TRP A 3 -18.04 -18.49 17.37
N ILE A 4 -17.28 -18.89 18.37
CA ILE A 4 -15.83 -18.66 18.46
C ILE A 4 -15.08 -19.29 17.28
N PRO A 5 -15.26 -20.60 16.96
CA PRO A 5 -14.57 -21.19 15.81
C PRO A 5 -15.02 -20.57 14.48
N ILE A 6 -16.28 -20.18 14.34
CA ILE A 6 -16.79 -19.52 13.11
C ILE A 6 -16.09 -18.18 12.90
N ILE A 7 -16.05 -17.33 13.93
CA ILE A 7 -15.38 -16.04 13.86
C ILE A 7 -13.88 -16.22 13.60
N ALA A 8 -13.23 -17.19 14.25
CA ALA A 8 -11.83 -17.49 14.02
C ALA A 8 -11.55 -17.90 12.57
N THR A 9 -12.35 -18.81 12.00
CA THR A 9 -12.20 -19.23 10.59
C THR A 9 -12.43 -18.09 9.61
N PHE A 10 -13.35 -17.18 9.90
CA PHE A 10 -13.60 -16.01 9.05
C PHE A 10 -12.43 -15.03 9.07
N ILE A 11 -11.88 -14.75 10.25
CA ILE A 11 -10.70 -13.88 10.39
C ILE A 11 -9.49 -14.49 9.69
N LEU A 12 -9.24 -15.79 9.90
CA LEU A 12 -8.14 -16.49 9.25
C LEU A 12 -8.30 -16.49 7.73
N GLY A 13 -9.50 -16.74 7.23
CA GLY A 13 -9.84 -16.67 5.81
C GLY A 13 -9.64 -15.28 5.23
N ALA A 14 -10.03 -14.22 5.95
CA ALA A 14 -9.83 -12.84 5.51
C ALA A 14 -8.34 -12.46 5.44
N ILE A 15 -7.54 -12.88 6.42
CA ILE A 15 -6.09 -12.65 6.43
C ILE A 15 -5.43 -13.39 5.27
N LEU A 16 -5.73 -14.69 5.11
CA LEU A 16 -5.20 -15.52 4.03
C LEU A 16 -5.61 -14.98 2.65
N GLY A 17 -6.89 -14.63 2.47
CA GLY A 17 -7.40 -14.09 1.21
C GLY A 17 -6.73 -12.76 0.83
N SER A 18 -6.56 -11.86 1.80
CA SER A 18 -5.84 -10.60 1.60
C SER A 18 -4.38 -10.83 1.17
N PHE A 19 -3.69 -11.76 1.83
CA PHE A 19 -2.31 -12.09 1.50
C PHE A 19 -2.18 -12.72 0.11
N ILE A 20 -3.05 -13.68 -0.22
CA ILE A 20 -3.06 -14.33 -1.55
C ILE A 20 -3.35 -13.31 -2.65
N ASN A 21 -4.23 -12.34 -2.40
CA ASN A 21 -4.51 -11.27 -3.36
C ASN A 21 -3.26 -10.42 -3.66
N VAL A 22 -2.45 -10.11 -2.65
CA VAL A 22 -1.14 -9.45 -2.83
C VAL A 22 -0.17 -10.34 -3.61
N LEU A 23 -0.13 -11.64 -3.31
CA LEU A 23 0.72 -12.59 -4.03
C LEU A 23 0.35 -12.67 -5.52
N ILE A 24 -0.93 -12.81 -5.85
CA ILE A 24 -1.41 -12.88 -7.24
C ILE A 24 -1.06 -11.61 -8.00
N TYR A 25 -1.12 -10.45 -7.36
CA TYR A 25 -0.79 -9.19 -8.00
C TYR A 25 0.72 -9.03 -8.25
N ARG A 26 1.57 -9.50 -7.33
CA ARG A 26 3.03 -9.23 -7.35
C ARG A 26 3.87 -10.37 -7.95
N MET A 27 3.49 -11.63 -7.74
CA MET A 27 4.22 -12.81 -8.20
C MET A 27 4.41 -12.87 -9.73
N PRO A 28 3.40 -12.61 -10.59
CA PRO A 28 3.59 -12.62 -12.04
C PRO A 28 4.40 -11.45 -12.57
N ARG A 29 4.66 -10.41 -11.74
CA ARG A 29 5.46 -9.25 -12.10
C ARG A 29 6.89 -9.32 -11.58
N GLU A 30 7.26 -10.42 -10.89
CA GLU A 30 8.53 -10.57 -10.16
C GLU A 30 8.81 -9.39 -9.21
N GLU A 31 7.74 -8.71 -8.79
CA GLU A 31 7.84 -7.57 -7.90
C GLU A 31 8.07 -8.08 -6.49
N SER A 32 8.97 -7.44 -5.75
CA SER A 32 9.26 -7.89 -4.40
C SER A 32 8.03 -7.68 -3.50
N LEU A 33 7.72 -8.69 -2.68
CA LEU A 33 6.63 -8.57 -1.69
C LEU A 33 6.95 -7.49 -0.63
N TRP A 34 8.23 -7.15 -0.49
CA TRP A 34 8.80 -6.25 0.51
C TRP A 34 9.52 -5.04 -0.09
N HIS A 35 9.62 -4.99 -1.42
CA HIS A 35 10.38 -4.00 -2.17
C HIS A 35 9.69 -3.73 -3.52
N PRO A 36 9.76 -2.51 -4.06
CA PRO A 36 10.46 -1.37 -3.51
C PRO A 36 9.72 -0.80 -2.29
N ARG A 37 10.44 -0.07 -1.43
CA ARG A 37 9.79 0.89 -0.52
C ARG A 37 8.89 1.81 -1.37
N SER A 38 7.96 2.54 -0.78
CA SER A 38 7.24 3.56 -1.55
C SER A 38 8.27 4.52 -2.15
N HIS A 39 8.31 4.67 -3.48
CA HIS A 39 9.18 5.61 -4.15
C HIS A 39 8.33 6.52 -5.03
N CYS A 40 8.80 7.74 -5.22
CA CYS A 40 8.17 8.64 -6.18
C CYS A 40 8.30 8.08 -7.61
N PRO A 41 7.22 8.02 -8.42
CA PRO A 41 7.29 7.52 -9.80
C PRO A 41 8.16 8.39 -10.72
N HIS A 42 8.40 9.66 -10.37
CA HIS A 42 9.19 10.60 -11.18
C HIS A 42 10.67 10.62 -10.80
N CYS A 43 10.99 10.85 -9.53
CA CYS A 43 12.39 11.03 -9.09
C CYS A 43 13.00 9.80 -8.44
N LYS A 44 12.22 8.71 -8.27
CA LYS A 44 12.63 7.49 -7.56
C LYS A 44 13.19 7.77 -6.16
N ALA A 45 12.85 8.90 -5.55
CA ALA A 45 13.21 9.17 -4.17
C ALA A 45 12.45 8.22 -3.23
N MET A 46 13.14 7.65 -2.25
CA MET A 46 12.52 6.86 -1.19
C MET A 46 11.56 7.73 -0.38
N ILE A 47 10.31 7.30 -0.29
CA ILE A 47 9.31 7.91 0.57
C ILE A 47 9.43 7.24 1.94
N PRO A 48 9.75 7.99 3.00
CA PRO A 48 9.81 7.45 4.34
C PRO A 48 8.43 6.96 4.80
N TRP A 49 8.41 5.93 5.63
CA TRP A 49 7.18 5.21 6.03
C TRP A 49 6.06 6.11 6.58
N PHE A 50 6.39 7.18 7.32
CA PHE A 50 5.40 8.13 7.85
C PHE A 50 4.72 8.98 6.75
N ARG A 51 5.29 9.06 5.54
CA ARG A 51 4.68 9.71 4.37
C ARG A 51 3.83 8.75 3.53
N ASN A 52 3.74 7.48 3.90
CA ASN A 52 2.83 6.52 3.24
C ASN A 52 1.37 6.65 3.68
N ILE A 53 1.05 7.52 4.64
CA ILE A 53 -0.35 7.76 5.03
C ILE A 53 -1.00 8.62 3.94
N PRO A 54 -1.80 8.05 3.02
CA PRO A 54 -2.08 8.66 1.73
C PRO A 54 -2.81 10.00 1.85
N ILE A 55 -3.71 10.13 2.83
CA ILE A 55 -4.51 11.33 3.02
C ILE A 55 -3.70 12.42 3.72
N ILE A 56 -3.04 12.09 4.83
CA ILE A 56 -2.30 13.07 5.64
C ILE A 56 -1.09 13.59 4.85
N SER A 57 -0.33 12.70 4.21
CA SER A 57 0.86 13.08 3.47
C SER A 57 0.51 13.84 2.18
N PHE A 58 -0.63 13.57 1.53
CA PHE A 58 -1.08 14.31 0.35
C PHE A 58 -1.51 15.74 0.71
N VAL A 59 -2.22 15.93 1.82
CA VAL A 59 -2.62 17.26 2.30
C VAL A 59 -1.39 18.09 2.69
N ILE A 60 -0.47 17.51 3.47
CA ILE A 60 0.78 18.19 3.88
C ILE A 60 1.66 18.52 2.67
N GLN A 61 1.71 17.63 1.68
CA GLN A 61 2.56 17.82 0.49
C GLN A 61 1.82 18.53 -0.66
N GLN A 62 0.57 18.97 -0.46
CA GLN A 62 -0.28 19.61 -1.48
C GLN A 62 -0.34 18.83 -2.80
N GLY A 63 -0.34 17.50 -2.72
CA GLY A 63 -0.31 16.63 -3.90
C GLY A 63 0.97 16.70 -4.73
N LYS A 64 2.09 17.15 -4.15
CA LYS A 64 3.41 17.21 -4.81
C LYS A 64 4.42 16.31 -4.11
N CYS A 65 5.42 15.82 -4.83
CA CYS A 65 6.53 15.10 -4.22
C CYS A 65 7.44 16.07 -3.46
N ALA A 66 7.83 15.74 -2.22
CA ALA A 66 8.73 16.59 -1.43
C ALA A 66 10.17 16.71 -1.99
N SER A 67 10.63 15.75 -2.81
CA SER A 67 11.98 15.79 -3.41
C SER A 67 12.03 16.46 -4.78
N CYS A 68 11.01 16.29 -5.62
CA CYS A 68 11.03 16.80 -6.99
C CYS A 68 9.90 17.79 -7.31
N THR A 69 9.03 18.11 -6.35
CA THR A 69 7.87 19.02 -6.51
C THR A 69 6.87 18.66 -7.61
N GLN A 70 7.05 17.52 -8.28
CA GLN A 70 6.15 17.02 -9.31
C GLN A 70 4.82 16.59 -8.70
N SER A 71 3.73 16.82 -9.43
CA SER A 71 2.38 16.41 -9.01
C SER A 71 2.27 14.89 -8.92
N ILE A 72 1.71 14.41 -7.82
CA ILE A 72 1.39 13.00 -7.59
C ILE A 72 -0.04 12.80 -8.06
N SER A 73 -0.26 11.83 -8.97
CA SER A 73 -1.58 11.51 -9.50
C SER A 73 -2.57 11.15 -8.39
N TRP A 74 -3.80 11.65 -8.49
CA TRP A 74 -4.91 11.38 -7.58
C TRP A 74 -5.34 9.90 -7.55
N GLN A 75 -4.81 9.06 -8.44
CA GLN A 75 -5.04 7.61 -8.38
C GLN A 75 -4.35 6.94 -7.19
N TYR A 76 -3.30 7.54 -6.62
CA TYR A 76 -2.54 6.92 -5.53
C TYR A 76 -3.21 6.98 -4.14
N PRO A 77 -3.96 8.03 -3.75
CA PRO A 77 -4.61 8.06 -2.44
C PRO A 77 -5.97 7.38 -2.36
N LEU A 78 -6.59 7.11 -3.52
CA LEU A 78 -7.98 6.64 -3.64
C LEU A 78 -8.11 5.12 -3.83
N VAL A 79 -6.97 4.41 -3.95
CA VAL A 79 -6.90 2.94 -4.02
C VAL A 79 -6.37 2.38 -2.72
#